data_AF-A0A962HD48-F1
#
_entry.id   AF-A0A962HD48-F1
#
_cell.length_a   1.000
_cell.length_b   1.000
_cell.length_c   1.000
_cell.angle_alpha   90.00
_cell.angle_beta   90.00
_cell.angle_gamma   90.00
#
_symmetry.space_group_name_H-M   'P 1'
#
loop_
_entity.id
_entity.type
_entity.pdbx_description
1 polymer ?
#
loop_
_entity_poly.entity_id
_entity_poly.type
_entity_poly.pdbx_seq_one_letter_code
_entity_poly.pdbx_strand_id
1 'polypeptide(L)'
;ARLRLPIEFAPILSAYKARGWQRVIGSSGTVKSISAILHGFGGREREVTREGLLDLIERLIEVGQISRARLPGLSEDRRPVFLGGLAALWACFEALDLQVLRVSDYAMREGLLYDSLGRFHQQDPRELSIRALAKRYSVDQAHALRVQTTALKLFDQVAESWALEDEQRETLLYATLVHEIGLAISHTQHHKHGAYIIENSDLPGFSRQEQEAVAALVRGHRRSIPEQTFSDIAPRDVEALKRTLALARLAAVLHRSRSQETLPDLHLEVAGRELRVSFPKGWLSQHPLTWADLRQEKDFIESIGVRLRLRVDREPGEAGAPDLLDRSL
;
A
#
# COMPACT_ATOMS: atom_id res chain seq x y z
N ALA A 1 19.47 -21.55 21.02
CA ALA A 1 18.27 -21.71 20.17
C ALA A 1 17.05 -22.22 20.94
N ARG A 2 17.14 -23.36 21.66
CA ARG A 2 16.04 -24.01 22.41
C ARG A 2 15.21 -23.10 23.34
N LEU A 3 15.79 -22.02 23.89
CA LEU A 3 15.07 -21.09 24.77
C LEU A 3 14.59 -19.80 24.09
N ARG A 4 15.20 -19.38 22.96
CA ARG A 4 14.95 -18.05 22.36
C ARG A 4 13.79 -18.07 21.37
N LEU A 5 13.70 -19.12 20.56
CA LEU A 5 12.67 -19.26 19.53
C LEU A 5 11.25 -19.46 20.11
N PRO A 6 11.05 -20.22 21.21
CA PRO A 6 9.74 -20.30 21.85
C PRO A 6 9.22 -18.95 22.39
N ILE A 7 10.12 -18.05 22.81
CA ILE A 7 9.76 -16.70 23.28
C ILE A 7 9.22 -15.86 22.13
N GLU A 8 9.81 -15.97 20.93
CA GLU A 8 9.37 -15.24 19.74
C GLU A 8 7.96 -15.67 19.27
N PHE A 9 7.59 -16.94 19.48
CA PHE A 9 6.25 -17.43 19.12
C PHE A 9 5.16 -17.12 20.16
N ALA A 10 5.54 -16.83 21.41
CA ALA A 10 4.61 -16.68 22.52
C ALA A 10 3.43 -15.70 22.27
N PRO A 11 3.62 -14.53 21.61
CA PRO A 11 2.52 -13.57 21.40
C PRO A 11 1.39 -14.09 20.50
N ILE A 12 1.68 -15.03 19.59
CA ILE A 12 0.73 -15.51 18.58
C ILE A 12 0.25 -16.95 18.82
N LEU A 13 0.95 -17.71 19.67
CA LEU A 13 0.79 -19.16 19.78
C LEU A 13 -0.63 -19.58 20.19
N SER A 14 -1.18 -18.92 21.21
CA SER A 14 -2.52 -19.24 21.73
C SER A 14 -3.61 -19.02 20.68
N ALA A 15 -3.51 -17.94 19.90
CA ALA A 15 -4.48 -17.65 18.84
C ALA A 15 -4.41 -18.69 17.70
N TYR A 16 -3.20 -19.09 17.31
CA TYR A 16 -2.99 -20.13 16.30
C TYR A 16 -3.53 -21.50 16.76
N LYS A 17 -3.22 -21.92 17.99
CA LYS A 17 -3.72 -23.18 18.55
C LYS A 17 -5.24 -23.20 18.71
N ALA A 18 -5.83 -22.10 19.17
CA ALA A 18 -7.28 -21.99 19.33
C ALA A 18 -8.03 -22.07 17.99
N ARG A 19 -7.45 -21.51 16.92
CA ARG A 19 -8.03 -21.60 15.57
C ARG A 19 -7.85 -23.00 14.96
N GLY A 20 -6.74 -23.66 15.26
CA GLY A 20 -6.39 -24.97 14.74
C GLY A 20 -6.10 -24.98 13.24
N TRP A 21 -5.78 -26.16 12.72
CA TRP A 21 -5.50 -26.40 11.30
C TRP A 21 -5.84 -27.84 10.93
N GLN A 22 -6.23 -28.08 9.67
CA GLN A 22 -6.39 -29.45 9.16
C GLN A 22 -5.09 -30.00 8.56
N ARG A 23 -4.21 -29.12 8.05
CA ARG A 23 -2.96 -29.49 7.39
C ARG A 23 -1.90 -28.44 7.70
N VAL A 24 -0.66 -28.90 7.82
CA VAL A 24 0.51 -28.02 7.99
C VAL A 24 1.38 -28.14 6.77
N ILE A 25 1.63 -27.00 6.14
CA ILE A 25 2.45 -26.88 4.93
C ILE A 25 3.66 -26.03 5.29
N GLY A 26 4.86 -26.49 4.96
CA GLY A 26 6.08 -25.70 5.01
C GLY A 26 6.66 -25.48 3.63
N SER A 27 7.22 -24.29 3.41
CA SER A 27 7.87 -23.90 2.17
C SER A 27 9.34 -23.53 2.42
N SER A 28 10.01 -23.07 1.36
CA SER A 28 11.39 -22.54 1.41
C SER A 28 12.50 -23.60 1.54
N GLY A 29 13.74 -23.13 1.41
CA GLY A 29 14.91 -23.98 1.26
C GLY A 29 15.13 -24.96 2.41
N THR A 30 15.07 -24.48 3.66
CA THR A 30 15.31 -25.29 4.87
C THR A 30 14.40 -26.51 4.94
N VAL A 31 13.09 -26.31 4.78
CA VAL A 31 12.09 -27.38 4.87
C VAL A 31 12.29 -28.41 3.75
N LYS A 32 12.57 -27.94 2.52
CA LYS A 32 12.88 -28.82 1.38
C LYS A 32 14.14 -29.67 1.62
N SER A 33 15.22 -29.06 2.13
CA SER A 33 16.45 -29.78 2.43
C SER A 33 16.27 -30.81 3.54
N ILE A 34 15.57 -30.46 4.62
CA ILE A 34 15.30 -31.40 5.71
C ILE A 34 14.45 -32.56 5.22
N SER A 35 13.37 -32.33 4.47
CA SER A 35 12.55 -33.41 3.93
C SER A 35 13.33 -34.33 3.00
N ALA A 36 14.22 -33.79 2.14
CA ALA A 36 15.09 -34.60 1.29
C ALA A 36 16.05 -35.49 2.10
N ILE A 37 16.64 -34.96 3.19
CA ILE A 37 17.51 -35.72 4.08
C ILE A 37 16.73 -36.83 4.79
N LEU A 38 15.56 -36.51 5.34
CA LEU A 38 14.71 -37.49 6.02
C LEU A 38 14.25 -38.60 5.07
N HIS A 39 13.89 -38.25 3.84
CA HIS A 39 13.58 -39.23 2.80
C HIS A 39 14.79 -40.13 2.49
N GLY A 40 16.00 -39.56 2.41
CA GLY A 40 17.24 -40.32 2.26
C GLY A 40 17.53 -41.28 3.42
N PHE A 41 16.92 -41.08 4.58
CA PHE A 41 16.97 -41.99 5.73
C PHE A 41 15.77 -42.95 5.82
N GLY A 42 14.95 -43.04 4.77
CA GLY A 42 13.79 -43.93 4.69
C GLY A 42 12.46 -43.29 5.06
N GLY A 43 12.43 -41.98 5.30
CA GLY A 43 11.21 -41.21 5.51
C GLY A 43 10.35 -41.08 4.25
N ARG A 44 9.11 -40.62 4.43
CA ARG A 44 8.19 -40.35 3.32
C ARG A 44 8.64 -39.14 2.50
N GLU A 45 8.44 -39.22 1.19
CA GLU A 45 8.75 -38.12 0.28
C GLU A 45 7.91 -36.88 0.62
N ARG A 46 8.52 -35.69 0.59
CA ARG A 46 7.84 -34.40 0.82
C ARG A 46 7.14 -34.28 2.17
N GLU A 47 7.54 -35.07 3.16
CA GLU A 47 7.07 -34.95 4.54
C GLU A 47 8.24 -34.69 5.49
N VAL A 48 7.93 -33.99 6.58
CA VAL A 48 8.79 -33.83 7.75
C VAL A 48 7.97 -34.29 8.95
N THR A 49 8.40 -35.36 9.61
CA THR A 49 7.73 -35.89 10.82
C THR A 49 8.49 -35.46 12.07
N ARG A 50 7.78 -35.37 13.19
CA ARG A 50 8.40 -35.04 14.49
C ARG A 50 9.49 -36.05 14.86
N GLU A 51 9.19 -37.33 14.69
CA GLU A 51 10.13 -38.44 14.91
C GLU A 51 11.37 -38.32 14.02
N GLY A 52 11.20 -38.13 12.71
CA GLY A 52 12.33 -37.99 11.79
C GLY A 52 13.20 -36.77 12.10
N LEU A 53 12.60 -35.65 12.53
CA LEU A 53 13.36 -34.49 13.00
C LEU A 53 14.17 -34.79 14.26
N LEU A 54 13.59 -35.50 15.23
CA LEU A 54 14.28 -35.86 16.46
C LEU A 54 15.46 -36.79 16.18
N ASP A 55 15.24 -37.83 15.37
CA ASP A 55 16.29 -38.77 14.93
C ASP A 55 17.44 -38.04 14.22
N LEU A 56 17.11 -37.09 13.34
CA LEU A 56 18.11 -36.29 12.65
C LEU A 56 18.92 -35.42 13.61
N ILE A 57 18.27 -34.81 14.60
CA ILE A 57 18.93 -34.01 15.63
C ILE A 57 19.88 -34.88 16.45
N GLU A 58 19.43 -36.05 16.90
CA GLU A 58 20.24 -36.98 17.69
C GLU A 58 21.48 -37.44 16.92
N ARG A 59 21.31 -37.86 15.66
CA ARG A 59 22.43 -38.23 14.77
C ARG A 59 23.45 -37.09 14.62
N LEU A 60 22.98 -35.85 14.50
CA LEU A 60 23.87 -34.69 14.35
C LEU A 60 24.62 -34.38 15.65
N ILE A 61 23.99 -34.58 16.80
CA ILE A 61 24.64 -34.43 18.11
C ILE A 61 25.73 -35.50 18.27
N GLU A 62 25.43 -36.75 17.92
CA GLU A 62 26.40 -37.86 17.99
C GLU A 62 27.63 -37.64 17.11
N VAL A 63 27.43 -37.11 15.90
CA VAL A 63 28.53 -36.80 14.97
C VAL A 63 29.36 -35.59 15.46
N GLY A 64 28.74 -34.67 16.21
CA GLY A 64 29.36 -33.49 16.84
C GLY A 64 29.78 -32.37 15.88
N GLN A 65 30.13 -32.69 14.62
CA GLN A 65 30.48 -31.71 13.59
C GLN A 65 29.70 -31.97 12.30
N ILE A 66 28.92 -30.98 11.85
CA ILE A 66 28.11 -31.11 10.63
C ILE A 66 28.93 -31.45 9.38
N SER A 67 30.18 -31.01 9.29
CA SER A 67 31.09 -31.35 8.18
C SER A 67 31.37 -32.84 8.05
N ARG A 68 31.20 -33.60 9.14
CA ARG A 68 31.36 -35.07 9.18
C ARG A 68 30.04 -35.81 8.97
N ALA A 69 28.90 -35.11 9.03
CA ALA A 69 27.59 -35.72 8.90
C ALA A 69 27.29 -36.03 7.43
N ARG A 70 26.84 -37.27 7.16
CA ARG A 70 26.29 -37.62 5.84
C ARG A 70 24.85 -37.14 5.78
N LEU A 71 24.61 -36.09 5.00
CA LEU A 71 23.29 -35.48 4.83
C LEU A 71 22.89 -35.56 3.34
N PRO A 72 22.17 -36.61 2.93
CA PRO A 72 21.77 -36.80 1.53
C PRO A 72 21.01 -35.58 1.00
N GLY A 73 21.40 -35.10 -0.19
CA GLY A 73 20.71 -33.97 -0.83
C GLY A 73 21.00 -32.58 -0.24
N LEU A 74 21.90 -32.45 0.75
CA LEU A 74 22.34 -31.15 1.26
C LEU A 74 23.54 -30.64 0.47
N SER A 75 23.37 -29.52 -0.25
CA SER A 75 24.48 -28.86 -0.95
C SER A 75 25.48 -28.20 0.02
N GLU A 76 26.73 -28.07 -0.41
CA GLU A 76 27.79 -27.42 0.40
C GLU A 76 27.41 -25.98 0.79
N ASP A 77 26.83 -25.21 -0.14
CA ASP A 77 26.40 -23.83 0.11
C ASP A 77 25.35 -23.70 1.23
N ARG A 78 24.57 -24.76 1.49
CA ARG A 78 23.52 -24.76 2.52
C ARG A 78 24.00 -25.25 3.88
N ARG A 79 25.14 -25.96 3.95
CA ARG A 79 25.66 -26.50 5.21
C ARG A 79 25.85 -25.45 6.31
N PRO A 80 26.39 -24.24 6.03
CA PRO A 80 26.61 -23.24 7.08
C PRO A 80 25.32 -22.79 7.80
N VAL A 81 24.20 -22.74 7.08
CA VAL A 81 22.90 -22.26 7.61
C VAL A 81 21.97 -23.38 8.07
N PHE A 82 22.31 -24.64 7.76
CA PHE A 82 21.43 -25.79 7.97
C PHE A 82 21.04 -25.99 9.43
N LEU A 83 22.00 -25.98 10.36
CA LEU A 83 21.73 -26.21 11.79
C LEU A 83 20.82 -25.14 12.38
N GLY A 84 20.98 -23.88 11.97
CA GLY A 84 20.10 -22.79 12.38
C GLY A 84 18.67 -23.02 11.89
N GLY A 85 18.52 -23.42 10.62
CA GLY A 85 17.23 -23.76 10.04
C GLY A 85 16.56 -24.98 10.69
N LEU A 86 17.32 -26.04 10.99
CA LEU A 86 16.84 -27.23 11.69
C LEU A 86 16.34 -26.88 13.10
N ALA A 87 17.11 -26.07 13.84
CA ALA A 87 16.73 -25.62 15.17
C ALA A 87 15.45 -24.76 15.16
N ALA A 88 15.31 -23.89 14.16
CA ALA A 88 14.08 -23.10 13.96
C ALA A 88 12.88 -24.00 13.66
N LEU A 89 13.02 -24.96 12.74
CA LEU A 89 11.94 -25.87 12.39
C LEU A 89 11.54 -26.76 13.58
N TRP A 90 12.50 -27.26 14.34
CA TRP A 90 12.23 -28.03 15.57
C TRP A 90 11.47 -27.19 16.61
N ALA A 91 11.87 -25.94 16.81
CA ALA A 91 11.16 -25.05 17.73
C ALA A 91 9.70 -24.82 17.29
N CYS A 92 9.42 -24.73 15.99
CA CYS A 92 8.05 -24.69 15.48
C CYS A 92 7.26 -25.96 15.79
N PHE A 93 7.86 -27.15 15.59
CA PHE A 93 7.24 -28.44 15.92
C PHE A 93 6.88 -28.54 17.40
N GLU A 94 7.80 -28.15 18.28
CA GLU A 94 7.57 -28.15 19.74
C GLU A 94 6.51 -27.12 20.15
N ALA A 95 6.61 -25.88 19.66
CA ALA A 95 5.69 -24.82 20.06
C ALA A 95 4.26 -25.12 19.63
N LEU A 96 4.07 -25.57 18.39
CA LEU A 96 2.75 -25.83 17.80
C LEU A 96 2.26 -27.28 17.99
N ASP A 97 3.05 -28.13 18.64
CA ASP A 97 2.79 -29.58 18.82
C ASP A 97 2.51 -30.31 17.49
N LEU A 98 3.38 -30.06 16.50
CA LEU A 98 3.23 -30.63 15.16
C LEU A 98 3.69 -32.08 15.12
N GLN A 99 2.93 -32.91 14.40
CA GLN A 99 3.29 -34.31 14.15
C GLN A 99 3.87 -34.51 12.75
N VAL A 100 3.25 -33.88 11.74
CA VAL A 100 3.63 -33.97 10.34
C VAL A 100 3.49 -32.61 9.68
N LEU A 101 4.49 -32.24 8.88
CA LEU A 101 4.48 -31.10 7.98
C LEU A 101 4.71 -31.59 6.55
N ARG A 102 3.88 -31.13 5.61
CA ARG A 102 4.05 -31.41 4.18
C ARG A 102 4.82 -30.29 3.50
N VAL A 103 5.69 -30.65 2.57
CA VAL A 103 6.53 -29.69 1.85
C VAL A 103 5.81 -29.19 0.60
N SER A 104 5.75 -27.87 0.46
CA SER A 104 5.28 -27.20 -0.76
C SER A 104 6.45 -26.93 -1.71
N ASP A 105 6.24 -27.20 -3.00
CA ASP A 105 7.16 -26.77 -4.05
C ASP A 105 7.10 -25.25 -4.28
N TYR A 106 5.96 -24.65 -3.98
CA TYR A 106 5.68 -23.23 -4.18
C TYR A 106 5.93 -22.42 -2.90
N ALA A 107 6.37 -21.18 -3.09
CA ALA A 107 6.63 -20.21 -2.02
C ALA A 107 6.22 -18.79 -2.48
N MET A 108 7.01 -17.78 -2.09
CA MET A 108 6.70 -16.38 -2.36
C MET A 108 6.69 -16.02 -3.84
N ARG A 109 7.59 -16.60 -4.65
CA ARG A 109 7.68 -16.27 -6.08
C ARG A 109 6.38 -16.58 -6.80
N GLU A 110 5.82 -17.74 -6.56
CA GLU A 110 4.56 -18.15 -7.16
C GLU A 110 3.41 -17.31 -6.63
N GLY A 111 3.39 -16.99 -5.32
CA GLY A 111 2.44 -16.05 -4.76
C GLY A 111 2.45 -14.68 -5.45
N LEU A 112 3.64 -14.12 -5.73
CA LEU A 112 3.80 -12.86 -6.45
C LEU A 112 3.36 -12.96 -7.92
N LEU A 113 3.64 -14.08 -8.59
CA LEU A 113 3.16 -14.30 -9.96
C LEU A 113 1.64 -14.39 -10.02
N TYR A 114 1.01 -15.09 -9.07
CA TYR A 114 -0.44 -15.15 -8.96
C TYR A 114 -1.05 -13.79 -8.59
N ASP A 115 -0.40 -13.00 -7.74
CA ASP A 115 -0.82 -11.62 -7.43
C ASP A 115 -0.79 -10.75 -8.69
N SER A 116 0.33 -10.76 -9.43
CA SER A 116 0.44 -10.04 -10.71
C SER A 116 -0.63 -10.48 -11.71
N LEU A 117 -0.91 -11.78 -11.84
CA LEU A 117 -1.96 -12.29 -12.73
C LEU A 117 -3.38 -11.94 -12.25
N GLY A 118 -3.61 -11.94 -10.93
CA GLY A 118 -4.88 -11.58 -10.29
C GLY A 118 -5.25 -10.10 -10.47
N ARG A 119 -4.23 -9.21 -10.49
CA ARG A 119 -4.42 -7.79 -10.84
C ARG A 119 -5.06 -7.62 -12.23
N PHE A 120 -4.82 -8.53 -13.17
CA PHE A 120 -5.43 -8.50 -14.50
C PHE A 120 -6.88 -9.06 -14.55
N HIS A 121 -7.33 -9.80 -13.52
CA HIS A 121 -8.59 -10.57 -13.56
C HIS A 121 -9.65 -10.12 -12.52
N GLN A 122 -9.66 -8.83 -12.16
CA GLN A 122 -10.70 -8.15 -11.34
C GLN A 122 -10.76 -8.49 -9.84
N GLN A 123 -9.70 -9.06 -9.26
CA GLN A 123 -9.58 -9.17 -7.79
C GLN A 123 -8.25 -8.59 -7.34
N ASP A 124 -8.15 -7.26 -7.35
CA ASP A 124 -6.98 -6.58 -6.79
C ASP A 124 -7.04 -6.61 -5.25
N PRO A 125 -6.12 -7.34 -4.57
CA PRO A 125 -6.09 -7.37 -3.12
C PRO A 125 -5.84 -5.99 -2.49
N ARG A 126 -5.24 -5.04 -3.22
CA ARG A 126 -5.05 -3.65 -2.77
C ARG A 126 -6.39 -2.97 -2.53
N GLU A 127 -7.35 -3.14 -3.44
CA GLU A 127 -8.69 -2.58 -3.30
C GLU A 127 -9.41 -3.16 -2.07
N LEU A 128 -9.33 -4.47 -1.85
CA LEU A 128 -9.91 -5.11 -0.67
C LEU A 128 -9.25 -4.59 0.62
N SER A 129 -7.93 -4.48 0.64
CA SER A 129 -7.16 -3.99 1.79
C SER A 129 -7.49 -2.55 2.14
N ILE A 130 -7.52 -1.64 1.16
CA ILE A 130 -7.79 -0.22 1.43
C ILE A 130 -9.23 0.01 1.85
N ARG A 131 -10.20 -0.72 1.28
CA ARG A 131 -11.62 -0.66 1.69
C ARG A 131 -11.81 -1.22 3.09
N ALA A 132 -11.14 -2.34 3.42
CA ALA A 132 -11.17 -2.90 4.76
C ALA A 132 -10.56 -1.94 5.79
N LEU A 133 -9.48 -1.24 5.44
CA LEU A 133 -8.87 -0.21 6.27
C LEU A 133 -9.83 0.96 6.50
N ALA A 134 -10.40 1.51 5.42
CA ALA A 134 -11.35 2.62 5.49
C ALA A 134 -12.58 2.26 6.34
N LYS A 135 -13.10 1.04 6.21
CA LYS A 135 -14.20 0.51 7.04
C LYS A 135 -13.81 0.39 8.52
N ARG A 136 -12.60 -0.14 8.81
CA ARG A 136 -12.11 -0.34 10.19
C ARG A 136 -12.04 0.98 10.97
N TYR A 137 -11.64 2.06 10.31
CA TYR A 137 -11.53 3.39 10.89
C TYR A 137 -12.78 4.26 10.68
N SER A 138 -13.89 3.67 10.21
CA SER A 138 -15.18 4.36 10.03
C SER A 138 -15.09 5.61 9.14
N VAL A 139 -14.29 5.57 8.08
CA VAL A 139 -14.21 6.64 7.09
C VAL A 139 -15.58 6.82 6.43
N ASP A 140 -16.02 8.08 6.29
CA ASP A 140 -17.23 8.43 5.55
C ASP A 140 -17.08 8.08 4.06
N GLN A 141 -17.55 6.88 3.70
CA GLN A 141 -17.42 6.33 2.36
C GLN A 141 -18.14 7.18 1.32
N ALA A 142 -19.30 7.76 1.66
CA ALA A 142 -20.07 8.57 0.72
C ALA A 142 -19.31 9.84 0.36
N HIS A 143 -18.68 10.50 1.34
CA HIS A 143 -17.85 11.66 1.10
C HIS A 143 -16.56 11.30 0.35
N ALA A 144 -15.86 10.24 0.78
CA ALA A 144 -14.63 9.79 0.13
C ALA A 144 -14.85 9.45 -1.36
N LEU A 145 -15.97 8.81 -1.71
CA LEU A 145 -16.32 8.51 -3.11
C LEU A 145 -16.61 9.76 -3.94
N ARG A 146 -17.20 10.82 -3.36
CA ARG A 146 -17.39 12.10 -4.07
C ARG A 146 -16.06 12.75 -4.39
N VAL A 147 -15.15 12.81 -3.41
CA VAL A 147 -13.78 13.32 -3.60
C VAL A 147 -13.03 12.50 -4.64
N GLN A 148 -13.06 11.17 -4.53
CA GLN A 148 -12.42 10.26 -5.49
C GLN A 148 -12.94 10.47 -6.91
N THR A 149 -14.27 10.50 -7.09
CA THR A 149 -14.89 10.65 -8.41
C THR A 149 -14.44 11.95 -9.07
N THR A 150 -14.42 13.06 -8.34
CA THR A 150 -13.89 14.31 -8.86
C THR A 150 -12.41 14.21 -9.16
N ALA A 151 -11.58 13.70 -8.24
CA ALA A 151 -10.14 13.58 -8.44
C ALA A 151 -9.78 12.77 -9.69
N LEU A 152 -10.45 11.64 -9.92
CA LEU A 152 -10.22 10.81 -11.11
C LEU A 152 -10.69 11.50 -12.39
N LYS A 153 -11.84 12.20 -12.38
CA LYS A 153 -12.27 13.02 -13.52
C LYS A 153 -11.25 14.12 -13.85
N LEU A 154 -10.65 14.74 -12.85
CA LEU A 154 -9.61 15.75 -13.04
C LEU A 154 -8.31 15.13 -13.57
N PHE A 155 -7.94 13.94 -13.07
CA PHE A 155 -6.79 13.17 -13.52
C PHE A 155 -6.90 12.82 -15.00
N ASP A 156 -8.04 12.28 -15.42
CA ASP A 156 -8.25 11.80 -16.78
C ASP A 156 -8.13 12.95 -17.82
N GLN A 157 -8.35 14.21 -17.43
CA GLN A 157 -8.18 15.39 -18.31
C GLN A 157 -6.71 15.80 -18.52
N VAL A 158 -5.82 15.49 -17.57
CA VAL A 158 -4.42 15.97 -17.59
C VAL A 158 -3.38 14.88 -17.70
N ALA A 159 -3.79 13.60 -17.62
CA ALA A 159 -2.91 12.45 -17.58
C ALA A 159 -1.91 12.44 -18.74
N GLU A 160 -2.38 12.62 -19.97
CA GLU A 160 -1.50 12.67 -21.16
C GLU A 160 -0.53 13.85 -21.11
N SER A 161 -1.04 15.06 -20.81
CA SER A 161 -0.22 16.29 -20.76
C SER A 161 0.87 16.25 -19.68
N TRP A 162 0.64 15.49 -18.61
CA TRP A 162 1.58 15.32 -17.52
C TRP A 162 2.35 14.01 -17.54
N ALA A 163 2.14 13.17 -18.56
CA ALA A 163 2.67 11.81 -18.63
C ALA A 163 2.42 11.01 -17.33
N LEU A 164 1.19 11.10 -16.81
CA LEU A 164 0.74 10.28 -15.68
C LEU A 164 0.21 8.95 -16.22
N GLU A 165 0.61 7.87 -15.56
CA GLU A 165 0.26 6.50 -15.94
C GLU A 165 -0.74 5.90 -14.93
N ASP A 166 -1.14 4.66 -15.20
CA ASP A 166 -2.12 3.93 -14.38
C ASP A 166 -1.71 3.84 -12.90
N GLU A 167 -0.41 3.74 -12.61
CA GLU A 167 0.11 3.70 -11.23
C GLU A 167 -0.28 4.97 -10.44
N GLN A 168 -0.18 6.16 -11.06
CA GLN A 168 -0.58 7.40 -10.39
C GLN A 168 -2.11 7.49 -10.26
N ARG A 169 -2.85 6.96 -11.23
CA ARG A 169 -4.31 6.88 -11.18
C ARG A 169 -4.78 5.99 -10.03
N GLU A 170 -4.18 4.82 -9.86
CA GLU A 170 -4.44 3.89 -8.76
C GLU A 170 -4.06 4.50 -7.41
N THR A 171 -2.89 5.14 -7.32
CA THR A 171 -2.44 5.83 -6.10
C THR A 171 -3.45 6.91 -5.69
N LEU A 172 -3.96 7.70 -6.65
CA LEU A 172 -4.98 8.72 -6.42
C LEU A 172 -6.32 8.09 -5.97
N LEU A 173 -6.72 7.00 -6.62
CA LEU A 173 -7.92 6.24 -6.29
C LEU A 173 -7.86 5.76 -4.83
N TYR A 174 -6.76 5.15 -4.41
CA TYR A 174 -6.60 4.64 -3.05
C TYR A 174 -6.47 5.75 -2.02
N ALA A 175 -5.65 6.77 -2.26
CA ALA A 175 -5.49 7.89 -1.33
C ALA A 175 -6.79 8.63 -1.05
N THR A 176 -7.62 8.86 -2.07
CA THR A 176 -8.91 9.55 -1.90
C THR A 176 -9.92 8.74 -1.08
N LEU A 177 -9.88 7.40 -1.11
CA LEU A 177 -10.74 6.57 -0.24
C LEU A 177 -10.42 6.68 1.25
N VAL A 178 -9.18 7.03 1.59
CA VAL A 178 -8.69 7.05 2.97
C VAL A 178 -8.14 8.42 3.41
N HIS A 179 -8.34 9.49 2.64
CA HIS A 179 -7.77 10.80 2.95
C HIS A 179 -8.20 11.36 4.32
N GLU A 180 -9.41 11.01 4.79
CA GLU A 180 -9.94 11.38 6.10
C GLU A 180 -9.74 10.30 7.20
N ILE A 181 -8.96 9.25 6.96
CA ILE A 181 -8.77 8.15 7.93
C ILE A 181 -8.22 8.62 9.28
N GLY A 182 -7.43 9.70 9.31
CA GLY A 182 -6.92 10.28 10.54
C GLY A 182 -7.97 10.95 11.43
N LEU A 183 -9.20 11.17 10.94
CA LEU A 183 -10.31 11.67 11.77
C LEU A 183 -10.69 10.71 12.89
N ALA A 184 -10.38 9.43 12.75
CA ALA A 184 -10.54 8.44 13.82
C ALA A 184 -9.64 8.72 15.04
N ILE A 185 -8.57 9.51 14.88
CA ILE A 185 -7.67 9.93 15.95
C ILE A 185 -8.01 11.34 16.42
N SER A 186 -8.02 12.32 15.51
CA SER A 186 -8.29 13.73 15.83
C SER A 186 -8.63 14.53 14.59
N HIS A 187 -9.51 15.53 14.73
CA HIS A 187 -9.78 16.52 13.68
C HIS A 187 -8.55 17.40 13.38
N THR A 188 -7.76 17.68 14.42
CA THR A 188 -6.54 18.48 14.32
C THR A 188 -5.43 17.65 13.69
N GLN A 189 -4.83 18.16 12.62
CA GLN A 189 -3.74 17.48 11.89
C GLN A 189 -4.09 16.07 11.37
N HIS A 190 -5.36 15.81 11.05
CA HIS A 190 -5.81 14.48 10.59
C HIS A 190 -5.07 13.94 9.35
N HIS A 191 -4.53 14.81 8.49
CA HIS A 191 -3.71 14.39 7.35
C HIS A 191 -2.43 13.68 7.80
N LYS A 192 -1.80 14.14 8.90
CA LYS A 192 -0.62 13.49 9.49
C LYS A 192 -0.99 12.18 10.18
N HIS A 193 -2.09 12.16 10.92
CA HIS A 193 -2.60 10.94 11.54
C HIS A 193 -2.99 9.90 10.50
N GLY A 194 -3.58 10.34 9.38
CA GLY A 194 -3.96 9.47 8.28
C GLY A 194 -2.74 8.84 7.61
N ALA A 195 -1.74 9.65 7.29
CA ALA A 195 -0.46 9.16 6.77
C ALA A 195 0.20 8.15 7.72
N TYR A 196 0.26 8.47 9.02
CA TYR A 196 0.81 7.57 10.03
C TYR A 196 0.07 6.23 10.09
N ILE A 197 -1.27 6.23 10.05
CA ILE A 197 -2.06 5.00 10.01
C ILE A 197 -1.70 4.19 8.77
N ILE A 198 -1.64 4.82 7.60
CA ILE A 198 -1.35 4.13 6.34
C ILE A 198 0.06 3.56 6.35
N GLU A 199 1.08 4.33 6.71
CA GLU A 199 2.50 3.91 6.77
C GLU A 199 2.74 2.71 7.70
N ASN A 200 1.95 2.59 8.76
CA ASN A 200 2.13 1.57 9.80
C ASN A 200 1.05 0.47 9.76
N SER A 201 0.25 0.41 8.70
CA SER A 201 -0.75 -0.64 8.50
C SER A 201 -0.20 -1.79 7.65
N ASP A 202 -0.57 -3.01 7.99
CA ASP A 202 -0.43 -4.16 7.08
C ASP A 202 -1.48 -4.04 5.97
N LEU A 203 -1.03 -3.76 4.74
CA LEU A 203 -1.89 -3.61 3.55
C LEU A 203 -1.57 -4.70 2.52
N PRO A 204 -2.14 -5.91 2.64
CA PRO A 204 -1.95 -6.97 1.66
C PRO A 204 -2.20 -6.50 0.22
N GLY A 205 -1.29 -6.86 -0.69
CA GLY A 205 -1.32 -6.44 -2.09
C GLY A 205 -0.51 -5.18 -2.39
N PHE A 206 -0.24 -4.32 -1.40
CA PHE A 206 0.62 -3.16 -1.58
C PHE A 206 2.09 -3.53 -1.40
N SER A 207 2.92 -3.09 -2.33
CA SER A 207 4.35 -2.92 -2.09
C SER A 207 4.58 -1.72 -1.16
N ARG A 208 5.75 -1.68 -0.55
CA ARG A 208 6.15 -0.57 0.31
C ARG A 208 6.13 0.78 -0.41
N GLN A 209 6.56 0.81 -1.68
CA GLN A 209 6.57 2.03 -2.50
C GLN A 209 5.15 2.53 -2.79
N GLU A 210 4.22 1.64 -3.15
CA GLU A 210 2.81 2.00 -3.37
C GLU A 210 2.17 2.54 -2.08
N GLN A 211 2.45 1.90 -0.94
CA GLN A 211 1.95 2.33 0.37
C GLN A 211 2.51 3.69 0.81
N GLU A 212 3.81 3.94 0.59
CA GLU A 212 4.47 5.23 0.83
C GLU A 212 3.88 6.34 -0.06
N ALA A 213 3.58 6.05 -1.34
CA ALA A 213 2.95 7.00 -2.24
C ALA A 213 1.52 7.38 -1.79
N VAL A 214 0.70 6.40 -1.40
CA VAL A 214 -0.64 6.64 -0.84
C VAL A 214 -0.56 7.46 0.45
N ALA A 215 0.36 7.11 1.36
CA ALA A 215 0.58 7.86 2.60
C ALA A 215 1.01 9.30 2.35
N ALA A 216 1.90 9.55 1.39
CA ALA A 216 2.35 10.89 1.02
C ALA A 216 1.19 11.74 0.46
N LEU A 217 0.31 11.17 -0.37
CA LEU A 217 -0.88 11.87 -0.83
C LEU A 217 -1.81 12.22 0.34
N VAL A 218 -2.07 11.27 1.26
CA VAL A 218 -2.90 11.53 2.44
C VAL A 218 -2.24 12.53 3.39
N ARG A 219 -0.91 12.52 3.53
CA ARG A 219 -0.19 13.51 4.33
C ARG A 219 -0.33 14.90 3.73
N GLY A 220 -0.21 15.00 2.42
CA GLY A 220 -0.18 16.26 1.69
C GLY A 220 -1.54 16.81 1.29
N HIS A 221 -2.66 16.11 1.51
CA HIS A 221 -3.95 16.47 0.89
C HIS A 221 -4.57 17.79 1.40
N ARG A 222 -4.03 18.41 2.47
CA ARG A 222 -4.50 19.72 2.96
C ARG A 222 -3.41 20.44 3.74
N ARG A 223 -3.58 21.77 3.89
CA ARG A 223 -2.64 22.66 4.61
C ARG A 223 -1.26 22.69 3.94
N SER A 224 -0.24 23.17 4.65
CA SER A 224 1.14 23.24 4.19
C SER A 224 1.70 21.85 3.86
N ILE A 225 2.55 21.78 2.83
CA ILE A 225 3.16 20.55 2.32
C ILE A 225 4.68 20.67 2.53
N PRO A 226 5.22 20.17 3.65
CA PRO A 226 6.67 20.17 3.88
C PRO A 226 7.38 19.29 2.85
N GLU A 227 8.61 19.64 2.45
CA GLU A 227 9.41 18.84 1.51
C GLU A 227 9.60 17.39 1.97
N GLN A 228 9.64 17.17 3.30
CA GLN A 228 9.74 15.84 3.92
C GLN A 228 8.53 14.95 3.64
N THR A 229 7.44 15.48 3.06
CA THR A 229 6.30 14.66 2.61
C THR A 229 6.71 13.66 1.53
N PHE A 230 7.80 13.94 0.79
CA PHE A 230 8.25 13.13 -0.34
C PHE A 230 9.60 12.44 -0.08
N SER A 231 10.10 12.41 1.17
CA SER A 231 11.45 11.91 1.48
C SER A 231 11.65 10.43 1.16
N ASP A 232 10.58 9.63 1.31
CA ASP A 232 10.61 8.18 1.08
C ASP A 232 10.21 7.81 -0.35
N ILE A 233 9.91 8.81 -1.19
CA ILE A 233 9.51 8.59 -2.59
C ILE A 233 10.75 8.58 -3.47
N ALA A 234 10.83 7.60 -4.36
CA ALA A 234 11.94 7.51 -5.30
C ALA A 234 12.03 8.79 -6.16
N PRO A 235 13.23 9.39 -6.36
CA PRO A 235 13.37 10.70 -7.00
C PRO A 235 12.70 10.82 -8.39
N ARG A 236 12.65 9.72 -9.14
CA ARG A 236 12.01 9.67 -10.46
C ARG A 236 10.48 9.81 -10.40
N ASP A 237 9.86 9.45 -9.27
CA ASP A 237 8.40 9.37 -9.10
C ASP A 237 7.84 10.60 -8.36
N VAL A 238 8.71 11.41 -7.73
CA VAL A 238 8.33 12.58 -6.92
C VAL A 238 7.51 13.61 -7.72
N GLU A 239 7.92 13.92 -8.95
CA GLU A 239 7.23 14.93 -9.78
C GLU A 239 5.82 14.47 -10.18
N ALA A 240 5.68 13.21 -10.58
CA ALA A 240 4.39 12.61 -10.90
C ALA A 240 3.48 12.62 -9.66
N LEU A 241 4.00 12.25 -8.49
CA LEU A 241 3.23 12.24 -7.24
C LEU A 241 2.80 13.64 -6.79
N LYS A 242 3.63 14.67 -6.99
CA LYS A 242 3.26 16.08 -6.71
C LYS A 242 2.10 16.54 -7.59
N ARG A 243 2.10 16.18 -8.87
CA ARG A 243 0.98 16.47 -9.80
C ARG A 243 -0.29 15.75 -9.37
N THR A 244 -0.18 14.46 -9.03
CA THR A 244 -1.28 13.68 -8.46
C THR A 244 -1.82 14.29 -7.17
N LEU A 245 -0.94 14.80 -6.31
CA LEU A 245 -1.33 15.50 -5.09
C LEU A 245 -2.12 16.77 -5.37
N ALA A 246 -1.71 17.57 -6.37
CA ALA A 246 -2.46 18.77 -6.76
C ALA A 246 -3.91 18.44 -7.14
N LEU A 247 -4.14 17.33 -7.84
CA LEU A 247 -5.48 16.86 -8.22
C LEU A 247 -6.29 16.38 -7.00
N ALA A 248 -5.67 15.62 -6.09
CA ALA A 248 -6.32 15.20 -4.85
C ALA A 248 -6.76 16.39 -4.00
N ARG A 249 -5.91 17.41 -3.90
CA ARG A 249 -6.14 18.64 -3.13
C ARG A 249 -7.27 19.48 -3.73
N LEU A 250 -7.27 19.66 -5.05
CA LEU A 250 -8.37 20.34 -5.76
C LEU A 250 -9.71 19.65 -5.49
N ALA A 251 -9.77 18.33 -5.64
CA ALA A 251 -10.99 17.57 -5.39
C ALA A 251 -11.45 17.68 -3.92
N ALA A 252 -10.53 17.60 -2.96
CA ALA A 252 -10.85 17.74 -1.53
C ALA A 252 -11.39 19.14 -1.19
N VAL A 253 -10.81 20.20 -1.77
CA VAL A 253 -11.29 21.59 -1.58
C VAL A 253 -12.70 21.77 -2.14
N LEU A 254 -12.97 21.26 -3.35
CA LEU A 254 -14.28 21.36 -3.99
C LEU A 254 -15.39 20.67 -3.19
N HIS A 255 -15.06 19.63 -2.42
CA HIS A 255 -16.01 18.87 -1.60
C HIS A 255 -15.97 19.22 -0.10
N ARG A 256 -15.19 20.21 0.31
CA ARG A 256 -14.98 20.53 1.75
C ARG A 256 -16.26 20.84 2.51
N SER A 257 -17.25 21.45 1.87
CA SER A 257 -18.57 21.73 2.47
C SER A 257 -19.37 20.46 2.79
N ARG A 258 -18.93 19.31 2.28
CA ARG A 258 -19.62 18.02 2.31
C ARG A 258 -21.01 18.07 1.66
N SER A 259 -21.30 19.12 0.88
CA SER A 259 -22.53 19.24 0.09
C SER A 259 -22.73 18.01 -0.79
N GLN A 260 -24.00 17.66 -1.01
CA GLN A 260 -24.40 16.64 -1.98
C GLN A 260 -24.75 17.26 -3.34
N GLU A 261 -24.66 18.58 -3.46
CA GLU A 261 -24.81 19.26 -4.74
C GLU A 261 -23.78 18.76 -5.74
N THR A 262 -24.24 18.58 -6.97
CA THR A 262 -23.37 18.12 -8.06
C THR A 262 -22.48 19.29 -8.45
N LEU A 263 -21.16 19.04 -8.48
CA LEU A 263 -20.21 20.02 -9.00
C LEU A 263 -20.47 20.25 -10.50
N PRO A 264 -20.24 21.47 -11.00
CA PRO A 264 -20.30 21.73 -12.43
C PRO A 264 -19.23 20.92 -13.16
N ASP A 265 -19.39 20.78 -14.48
CA ASP A 265 -18.32 20.28 -15.32
C ASP A 265 -17.16 21.29 -15.31
N LEU A 266 -16.03 20.87 -14.78
CA LEU A 266 -14.79 21.65 -14.70
C LEU A 266 -13.85 21.20 -15.81
N HIS A 267 -13.25 22.17 -16.50
CA HIS A 267 -12.24 21.91 -17.53
C HIS A 267 -10.83 22.25 -17.02
N LEU A 268 -9.91 21.30 -17.14
CA LEU A 268 -8.50 21.45 -16.80
C LEU A 268 -7.63 21.52 -18.05
N GLU A 269 -6.68 22.45 -18.04
CA GLU A 269 -5.69 22.61 -19.11
C GLU A 269 -4.30 22.75 -18.48
N VAL A 270 -3.34 21.98 -18.99
CA VAL A 270 -1.94 22.08 -18.59
C VAL A 270 -1.18 22.95 -19.58
N ALA A 271 -0.48 23.97 -19.07
CA ALA A 271 0.43 24.80 -19.86
C ALA A 271 1.79 24.91 -19.14
N GLY A 272 2.71 24.00 -19.47
CA GLY A 272 4.00 23.89 -18.79
C GLY A 272 3.81 23.53 -17.32
N ARG A 273 4.12 24.48 -16.41
CA ARG A 273 3.90 24.32 -14.95
C ARG A 273 2.54 24.84 -14.48
N GLU A 274 1.76 25.47 -15.35
CA GLU A 274 0.45 26.00 -14.99
C GLU A 274 -0.63 24.92 -15.13
N LEU A 275 -1.41 24.75 -14.07
CA LEU A 275 -2.67 24.03 -14.08
C LEU A 275 -3.81 25.06 -14.12
N ARG A 276 -4.49 25.17 -15.25
CA ARG A 276 -5.63 26.09 -15.42
C ARG A 276 -6.91 25.32 -15.17
N VAL A 277 -7.74 25.82 -14.27
CA VAL A 277 -9.06 25.27 -13.95
C VAL A 277 -10.12 26.29 -14.36
N SER A 278 -10.96 25.92 -15.31
CA SER A 278 -12.07 26.74 -15.76
C SER A 278 -13.36 26.35 -15.05
N PHE A 279 -14.08 27.37 -14.58
CA PHE A 279 -15.38 27.25 -13.90
C PHE A 279 -16.47 27.91 -14.74
N PRO A 280 -17.73 27.41 -14.68
CA PRO A 280 -18.84 28.11 -15.31
C PRO A 280 -19.03 29.53 -14.76
N LYS A 281 -19.47 30.42 -15.64
CA LYS A 281 -19.79 31.82 -15.29
C LYS A 281 -20.75 31.90 -14.10
N GLY A 282 -20.39 32.72 -13.12
CA GLY A 282 -21.20 32.96 -11.91
C GLY A 282 -21.13 31.86 -10.84
N TRP A 283 -20.57 30.68 -11.13
CA TRP A 283 -20.54 29.59 -10.14
C TRP A 283 -19.69 29.94 -8.92
N LEU A 284 -18.47 30.46 -9.12
CA LEU A 284 -17.60 30.86 -8.01
C LEU A 284 -18.18 32.04 -7.19
N SER A 285 -18.91 32.96 -7.83
CA SER A 285 -19.60 34.06 -7.16
C SER A 285 -20.73 33.56 -6.24
N GLN A 286 -21.38 32.45 -6.60
CA GLN A 286 -22.40 31.79 -5.78
C GLN A 286 -21.78 30.92 -4.65
N HIS A 287 -20.49 30.59 -4.74
CA HIS A 287 -19.78 29.74 -3.78
C HIS A 287 -18.57 30.47 -3.15
N PRO A 288 -18.78 31.55 -2.38
CA PRO A 288 -17.72 32.43 -1.89
C PRO A 288 -16.72 31.73 -0.95
N LEU A 289 -17.17 30.72 -0.18
CA LEU A 289 -16.27 29.94 0.67
C LEU A 289 -15.35 29.02 -0.15
N THR A 290 -15.89 28.37 -1.18
CA THR A 290 -15.09 27.57 -2.13
C THR A 290 -14.08 28.45 -2.86
N TRP A 291 -14.49 29.65 -3.27
CA TRP A 291 -13.58 30.64 -3.87
C TRP A 291 -12.43 31.02 -2.91
N ALA A 292 -12.74 31.31 -1.64
CA ALA A 292 -11.73 31.64 -0.64
C ALA A 292 -10.74 30.47 -0.43
N ASP A 293 -11.24 29.25 -0.37
CA ASP A 293 -10.42 28.05 -0.21
C ASP A 293 -9.53 27.79 -1.43
N LEU A 294 -10.05 27.90 -2.64
CA LEU A 294 -9.28 27.77 -3.88
C LEU A 294 -8.18 28.83 -4.00
N ARG A 295 -8.41 30.04 -3.48
CA ARG A 295 -7.38 31.08 -3.43
C ARG A 295 -6.23 30.71 -2.49
N GLN A 296 -6.54 30.19 -1.30
CA GLN A 296 -5.52 29.69 -0.39
C GLN A 296 -4.78 28.48 -0.98
N GLU A 297 -5.50 27.66 -1.75
CA GLU A 297 -4.96 26.47 -2.39
C GLU A 297 -3.89 26.78 -3.45
N LYS A 298 -3.98 27.95 -4.11
CA LYS A 298 -2.94 28.41 -5.05
C LYS A 298 -1.55 28.40 -4.41
N ASP A 299 -1.43 28.93 -3.20
CA ASP A 299 -0.15 29.05 -2.49
C ASP A 299 0.42 27.66 -2.09
N PHE A 300 -0.46 26.74 -1.65
CA PHE A 300 -0.04 25.39 -1.27
C PHE A 300 0.37 24.54 -2.48
N ILE A 301 -0.34 24.65 -3.60
CA ILE A 301 0.01 23.91 -4.82
C ILE A 301 1.27 24.50 -5.47
N GLU A 302 1.48 25.82 -5.40
CA GLU A 302 2.73 26.43 -5.88
C GLU A 302 3.96 25.98 -5.08
N SER A 303 3.80 25.68 -3.78
CA SER A 303 4.90 25.16 -2.95
C SER A 303 5.42 23.79 -3.38
N ILE A 304 4.66 23.04 -4.19
CA ILE A 304 5.09 21.76 -4.78
C ILE A 304 5.43 21.88 -6.27
N GLY A 305 5.52 23.09 -6.82
CA GLY A 305 6.01 23.32 -8.18
C GLY A 305 4.94 23.36 -9.28
N VAL A 306 3.65 23.32 -8.91
CA VAL A 306 2.51 23.45 -9.84
C VAL A 306 1.85 24.81 -9.63
N ARG A 307 1.65 25.60 -10.68
CA ARG A 307 1.00 26.92 -10.56
C ARG A 307 -0.48 26.82 -10.88
N LEU A 308 -1.34 26.94 -9.88
CA LEU A 308 -2.79 26.91 -10.05
C LEU A 308 -3.33 28.25 -10.58
N ARG A 309 -4.01 28.23 -11.73
CA ARG A 309 -4.71 29.36 -12.33
C ARG A 309 -6.21 29.07 -12.40
N LEU A 310 -7.04 30.00 -11.93
CA LEU A 310 -8.49 29.87 -11.96
C LEU A 310 -9.05 30.77 -13.07
N ARG A 311 -9.93 30.21 -13.90
CA ARG A 311 -10.57 30.87 -15.05
C ARG A 311 -12.09 30.75 -14.97
N VAL A 312 -12.77 31.62 -15.71
CA VAL A 312 -14.22 31.53 -15.94
C VAL A 312 -14.47 31.25 -17.41
N ASP A 313 -15.29 30.24 -17.69
CA ASP A 313 -15.75 29.96 -19.05
C ASP A 313 -16.71 31.06 -19.52
N ARG A 314 -16.56 31.46 -20.79
CA ARG A 314 -17.49 32.37 -21.47
C ARG A 314 -18.63 31.59 -22.12
N GLU A 315 -19.77 32.24 -22.34
CA GLU A 315 -20.93 31.61 -22.98
C GLU A 315 -20.58 31.14 -24.41
N PRO A 316 -21.20 30.04 -24.90
CA PRO A 316 -20.99 29.59 -26.27
C PRO A 316 -21.45 30.67 -27.27
N GLY A 317 -20.49 31.40 -27.85
CA GLY A 317 -20.72 32.49 -28.81
C GLY A 317 -19.75 33.67 -28.71
N GLU A 318 -19.03 33.83 -27.59
CA GLU A 318 -18.00 34.86 -27.44
C GLU A 318 -16.64 34.36 -27.96
N ALA A 319 -16.10 35.00 -29.02
CA ALA A 319 -14.75 34.71 -29.51
C ALA A 319 -13.69 35.32 -28.58
N GLY A 320 -12.83 34.48 -27.98
CA GLY A 320 -11.71 34.91 -27.15
C GLY A 320 -11.24 33.84 -26.16
N ALA A 321 -10.05 34.01 -25.58
CA ALA A 321 -9.55 33.12 -24.52
C ALA A 321 -10.27 33.40 -23.17
N PRO A 322 -10.49 32.39 -22.31
CA PRO A 322 -11.14 32.57 -21.02
C PRO A 322 -10.39 33.53 -20.08
N ASP A 323 -11.14 34.30 -19.29
CA ASP A 323 -10.59 35.36 -18.43
C ASP A 323 -9.91 34.78 -17.17
N LEU A 324 -8.74 35.33 -16.82
CA LEU A 324 -8.01 34.97 -15.61
C LEU A 324 -8.58 35.70 -14.38
N LEU A 325 -8.98 34.92 -13.37
CA LEU A 325 -9.41 35.45 -12.08
C LEU A 325 -8.20 35.68 -11.17
N ASP A 326 -7.49 36.80 -11.36
CA ASP A 326 -6.31 37.11 -10.53
C ASP A 326 -6.58 38.10 -9.40
N ARG A 327 -7.59 38.98 -9.46
CA ARG A 327 -7.95 39.87 -8.33
C ARG A 327 -9.44 40.24 -8.36
N SER A 328 -10.18 39.77 -7.35
CA SER A 328 -11.59 40.06 -7.01
C SER A 328 -12.68 39.63 -8.02
N LEU A 329 -13.53 38.69 -7.59
CA LEU A 329 -14.89 38.49 -8.09
C LEU A 329 -15.85 39.44 -7.40
#